data_AF-A0A1M6EV95-F1
#
_entry.id   AF-A0A1M6EV95-F1
#
_cell.length_a   1.000
_cell.length_b   1.000
_cell.length_c   1.000
_cell.angle_alpha   90.00
_cell.angle_beta   90.00
_cell.angle_gamma   90.00
#
_symmetry.space_group_name_H-M   'P 1'
#
loop_
_entity.id
_entity.type
_entity.pdbx_description
1 polymer ?
#
loop_
_entity_poly.entity_id
_entity_poly.type
_entity_poly.pdbx_seq_one_letter_code
_entity_poly.pdbx_strand_id
1 'polypeptide(L)'
;MSVRKRKIQANYLKISDSFELLGTGFTELNESPAAQTASKRYINQSSASQSIIGYEWTTSFNADQIVSEKAIEFIRNIGEMQKIGYDTETDYIIVDLDKPATTAGFRARKFKVAIAVDSFEANEGELGMAGSFIGVSDPIEGTFDTTSKAFTEGFTAKSV
;
A
#
# COMPACT_ATOMS: atom_id res chain seq x y z
N MET A 1 24.67 4.67 -8.23
CA MET A 1 23.75 3.69 -7.62
C MET A 1 23.30 4.22 -6.28
N SER A 2 22.29 5.09 -6.27
CA SER A 2 21.75 5.64 -5.03
C SER A 2 20.59 4.75 -4.59
N VAL A 3 20.67 4.18 -3.38
CA VAL A 3 19.55 3.45 -2.76
C VAL A 3 18.35 4.40 -2.73
N ARG A 4 17.20 3.96 -3.26
CA ARG A 4 15.94 4.73 -3.21
C ARG A 4 15.61 4.97 -1.73
N LYS A 5 15.52 6.24 -1.34
CA LYS A 5 15.16 6.62 0.03
C LYS A 5 13.64 6.44 0.20
N ARG A 6 13.22 5.90 1.34
CA ARG A 6 11.81 5.74 1.75
C ARG A 6 10.92 6.95 1.44
N LYS A 7 11.44 8.16 1.69
CA LYS A 7 10.73 9.43 1.43
C LYS A 7 10.31 9.69 -0.02
N ILE A 8 10.83 8.91 -0.97
CA ILE A 8 10.50 9.02 -2.39
C ILE A 8 9.16 8.33 -2.69
N GLN A 9 8.75 7.38 -1.86
CA GLN A 9 7.48 6.68 -1.97
C GLN A 9 6.48 7.34 -1.02
N ALA A 10 5.48 8.01 -1.57
CA ALA A 10 4.38 8.58 -0.81
C ALA A 10 3.19 7.62 -0.86
N ASN A 11 2.65 7.26 0.30
CA ASN A 11 1.53 6.33 0.41
C ASN A 11 0.29 7.10 0.84
N TYR A 12 -0.80 6.92 0.12
CA TYR A 12 -2.07 7.58 0.38
C TYR A 12 -3.16 6.54 0.63
N LEU A 13 -4.03 6.83 1.59
CA LEU A 13 -5.21 6.03 1.89
C LEU A 13 -6.45 6.88 1.63
N LYS A 14 -7.45 6.33 0.95
CA LYS A 14 -8.74 6.98 0.78
C LYS A 14 -9.56 6.87 2.06
N ILE A 15 -10.08 7.98 2.55
CA ILE A 15 -10.95 8.03 3.72
C ILE A 15 -12.17 8.85 3.35
N SER A 16 -13.32 8.17 3.33
CA SER A 16 -14.61 8.69 2.85
C SER A 16 -14.56 9.18 1.40
N ASP A 17 -13.92 10.32 1.13
CA ASP A 17 -13.78 10.92 -0.21
C ASP A 17 -12.44 11.63 -0.44
N SER A 18 -11.55 11.66 0.56
CA SER A 18 -10.25 12.34 0.47
C SER A 18 -9.08 11.36 0.62
N PHE A 19 -8.02 11.57 -0.15
CA PHE A 19 -6.77 10.84 0.01
C PHE A 19 -5.92 11.48 1.11
N GLU A 20 -5.70 10.76 2.20
CA GLU A 20 -4.81 11.21 3.28
C GLU A 20 -3.45 10.53 3.17
N LEU A 21 -2.40 11.31 3.44
CA LEU A 21 -1.02 10.86 3.33
C LEU A 21 -0.66 10.06 4.59
N LEU A 22 -0.21 8.83 4.40
CA LEU A 22 0.35 7.99 5.46
C LEU A 22 1.81 8.38 5.68
N GLY A 23 2.00 9.52 6.34
CA GLY A 23 3.30 10.11 6.63
C GLY A 23 3.54 10.22 8.13
N THR A 24 2.99 11.27 8.73
CA THR A 24 3.18 11.56 10.15
C THR A 24 2.46 10.51 11.01
N GLY A 25 3.20 9.84 11.90
CA GLY A 25 2.68 8.78 12.74
C GLY A 25 2.87 7.37 12.20
N PHE A 26 3.30 7.17 10.95
CA PHE A 26 3.67 5.84 10.45
C PHE A 26 5.18 5.64 10.59
N THR A 27 5.58 4.70 11.46
CA THR A 27 6.98 4.36 11.71
C THR A 27 7.47 3.33 10.69
N GLU A 28 6.63 2.36 10.34
CA GLU A 28 6.93 1.31 9.37
C GLU A 28 5.76 1.03 8.43
N LEU A 29 6.08 0.51 7.24
CA LEU A 29 5.18 0.31 6.10
C LEU A 29 5.96 -0.49 5.05
N ASN A 30 5.86 -1.81 5.11
CA ASN A 30 6.70 -2.72 4.33
C ASN A 30 5.86 -3.44 3.28
N GLU A 31 6.08 -3.10 2.00
CA GLU A 31 5.39 -3.73 0.86
C GLU A 31 5.94 -5.15 0.62
N SER A 32 5.05 -6.14 0.66
CA SER A 32 5.34 -7.56 0.44
C SER A 32 4.47 -8.11 -0.71
N PRO A 33 5.01 -8.24 -1.93
CA PRO A 33 4.26 -8.74 -3.08
C PRO A 33 3.88 -10.24 -3.00
N ALA A 34 4.45 -11.01 -2.07
CA ALA A 34 4.31 -12.46 -1.85
C ALA A 34 3.97 -13.28 -3.12
N ALA A 35 4.99 -13.51 -3.96
CA ALA A 35 4.83 -14.24 -5.21
C ALA A 35 4.50 -15.73 -4.96
N GLN A 36 3.41 -16.20 -5.56
CA GLN A 36 3.03 -17.61 -5.59
C GLN A 36 3.69 -18.30 -6.77
N THR A 37 4.41 -19.40 -6.53
CA THR A 37 5.15 -20.13 -7.57
C THR A 37 4.59 -21.53 -7.76
N ALA A 38 4.44 -21.93 -9.02
CA ALA A 38 4.19 -23.32 -9.38
C ALA A 38 5.46 -23.92 -9.98
N SER A 39 5.76 -25.15 -9.59
CA SER A 39 6.89 -25.92 -10.09
C SER A 39 6.38 -27.17 -10.80
N LYS A 40 6.79 -27.38 -12.04
CA LYS A 40 6.55 -28.62 -12.78
C LYS A 40 7.87 -29.19 -13.26
N ARG A 41 8.07 -30.49 -13.01
CA ARG A 41 9.23 -31.26 -13.50
C ARG A 41 8.73 -32.41 -14.36
N TYR A 42 9.06 -32.38 -15.65
CA TYR A 42 8.77 -33.48 -16.56
C TYR A 42 9.82 -34.59 -16.41
N ILE A 43 9.42 -35.84 -16.69
CA ILE A 43 10.23 -37.05 -16.45
C ILE A 43 11.57 -37.01 -17.18
N ASN A 44 11.63 -36.32 -18.32
CA ASN A 44 12.84 -36.15 -19.14
C ASN A 44 13.67 -34.90 -18.81
N GLN A 45 13.33 -34.15 -17.75
CA GLN A 45 14.09 -32.97 -17.34
C GLN A 45 14.75 -33.18 -15.98
N SER A 46 16.05 -32.88 -15.92
CA SER A 46 16.83 -32.91 -14.68
C SER A 46 16.53 -31.72 -13.75
N SER A 47 16.01 -30.62 -14.30
CA SER A 47 15.67 -29.39 -13.56
C SER A 47 14.17 -29.12 -13.61
N ALA A 48 13.58 -28.63 -12.52
CA ALA A 48 12.19 -28.23 -12.48
C ALA A 48 11.99 -26.84 -13.11
N SER A 49 10.98 -26.69 -13.97
CA SER A 49 10.55 -25.38 -14.46
C SER A 49 9.65 -24.73 -13.42
N GLN A 50 10.08 -23.58 -12.90
CA GLN A 50 9.29 -22.77 -11.98
C GLN A 50 8.64 -21.61 -12.75
N SER A 51 7.41 -21.28 -12.40
CA SER A 51 6.67 -20.14 -12.97
C SER A 51 5.91 -19.43 -11.86
N ILE A 52 5.85 -18.10 -11.92
CA ILE A 52 5.02 -17.31 -11.00
C ILE A 52 3.57 -17.41 -11.48
N ILE A 53 2.68 -17.88 -10.61
CA ILE A 53 1.25 -18.08 -10.90
C ILE A 53 0.36 -16.95 -10.37
N GLY A 54 0.87 -16.15 -9.44
CA GLY A 54 0.14 -15.05 -8.84
C GLY A 54 0.98 -14.30 -7.82
N TYR A 55 0.40 -13.24 -7.27
CA TYR A 55 0.98 -12.42 -6.20
C TYR A 55 -0.08 -12.19 -5.14
N GLU A 56 0.27 -12.44 -3.88
CA GLU A 56 -0.56 -12.14 -2.71
C GLU A 56 -0.03 -10.88 -2.04
N TRP A 57 -0.36 -9.75 -2.63
CA TRP A 57 0.16 -8.47 -2.17
C TRP A 57 -0.36 -8.15 -0.76
N THR A 58 0.56 -7.86 0.16
CA THR A 58 0.27 -7.36 1.50
C THR A 58 1.27 -6.28 1.88
N THR A 59 0.85 -5.33 2.72
CA THR A 59 1.73 -4.30 3.26
C THR A 59 1.54 -4.17 4.76
N SER A 60 2.52 -4.59 5.54
CA SER A 60 2.49 -4.43 7.00
C SER A 60 2.79 -2.97 7.36
N PHE A 61 2.09 -2.39 8.32
CA PHE A 61 2.30 -1.04 8.80
C PHE A 61 2.37 -1.00 10.34
N ASN A 62 3.23 -0.11 10.85
CA ASN A 62 3.26 0.27 12.25
C ASN A 62 3.03 1.77 12.34
N ALA A 63 2.12 2.18 13.21
CA ALA A 63 1.78 3.57 13.40
C ALA A 63 1.54 3.91 14.88
N ASP A 64 1.85 5.14 15.26
CA ASP A 64 1.50 5.71 16.56
C ASP A 64 0.08 6.27 16.49
N GLN A 65 -0.72 6.11 17.55
CA GLN A 65 -2.10 6.58 17.60
C GLN A 65 -2.16 8.11 17.75
N ILE A 66 -1.89 8.82 16.67
CA ILE A 66 -1.99 10.28 16.61
C ILE A 66 -3.44 10.68 16.28
N VAL A 67 -4.13 11.25 17.27
CA VAL A 67 -5.54 11.68 17.16
C VAL A 67 -5.77 12.77 16.10
N SER A 68 -4.73 13.54 15.74
CA SER A 68 -4.84 14.56 14.70
C SER A 68 -4.85 13.99 13.28
N GLU A 69 -4.53 12.72 13.08
CA GLU A 69 -4.40 12.10 11.77
C GLU A 69 -5.63 11.24 11.46
N LYS A 70 -6.40 11.65 10.45
CA LYS A 70 -7.65 10.97 10.08
C LYS A 70 -7.42 9.53 9.62
N ALA A 71 -6.28 9.26 8.98
CA ALA A 71 -5.90 7.91 8.58
C ALA A 71 -5.75 6.96 9.76
N ILE A 72 -5.12 7.44 10.82
CA ILE A 72 -4.88 6.64 12.02
C ILE A 72 -6.19 6.45 12.79
N GLU A 73 -7.03 7.49 12.89
CA GLU A 73 -8.37 7.38 13.47
C GLU A 73 -9.25 6.37 12.71
N PHE A 74 -9.21 6.36 11.38
CA PHE A 74 -9.97 5.43 10.55
C PHE A 74 -9.54 3.97 10.78
N ILE A 75 -8.23 3.69 10.74
CA ILE A 75 -7.68 2.35 11.00
C ILE A 75 -8.00 1.93 12.44
N ARG A 76 -7.87 2.85 13.42
CA ARG A 76 -8.20 2.58 14.82
C ARG A 76 -9.67 2.24 14.98
N ASN A 77 -10.57 2.98 14.35
CA ASN A 77 -12.00 2.72 14.39
C ASN A 77 -12.34 1.34 13.82
N ILE A 78 -11.68 0.93 12.72
CA ILE A 78 -11.83 -0.42 12.16
C ILE A 78 -11.44 -1.50 13.17
N GLY A 79 -10.28 -1.35 13.83
CA GLY A 79 -9.81 -2.32 14.82
C GLY A 79 -10.62 -2.33 16.12
N GLU A 80 -10.96 -1.16 16.68
CA GLU A 80 -11.73 -1.03 17.93
C GLU A 80 -13.17 -1.53 17.76
N MET A 81 -13.82 -1.19 16.65
CA MET A 81 -15.18 -1.64 16.35
C MET A 81 -15.22 -3.02 15.70
N GLN A 82 -14.06 -3.66 15.47
CA GLN A 82 -13.93 -4.94 14.78
C GLN A 82 -14.79 -4.99 13.51
N LYS A 83 -14.70 -3.94 12.69
CA LYS A 83 -15.47 -3.83 11.45
C LYS A 83 -15.08 -4.98 10.52
N ILE A 84 -16.04 -5.46 9.74
CA ILE A 84 -15.86 -6.61 8.85
C ILE A 84 -16.33 -6.31 7.44
N GLY A 85 -15.73 -7.00 6.47
CA GLY A 85 -16.11 -6.91 5.06
C GLY A 85 -15.86 -5.52 4.48
N TYR A 86 -16.87 -4.98 3.79
CA TYR A 86 -16.76 -3.76 2.99
C TYR A 86 -16.31 -2.53 3.79
N ASP A 87 -16.63 -2.46 5.09
CA ASP A 87 -16.20 -1.35 5.96
C ASP A 87 -14.68 -1.30 6.20
N THR A 88 -13.97 -2.40 5.92
CA THR A 88 -12.50 -2.50 6.02
C THR A 88 -11.81 -2.27 4.68
N GLU A 89 -12.57 -2.26 3.58
CA GLU A 89 -12.06 -2.09 2.23
C GLU A 89 -11.89 -0.61 1.91
N THR A 90 -10.68 -0.23 1.49
CA THR A 90 -10.41 1.13 1.03
C THR A 90 -9.45 1.14 -0.16
N ASP A 91 -9.41 2.28 -0.85
CA ASP A 91 -8.45 2.52 -1.92
C ASP A 91 -7.13 3.01 -1.32
N TYR A 92 -6.05 2.32 -1.65
CA TYR A 92 -4.69 2.64 -1.27
C TYR A 92 -3.87 3.00 -2.51
N ILE A 93 -3.13 4.10 -2.46
CA ILE A 93 -2.34 4.57 -3.59
C ILE A 93 -0.89 4.74 -3.18
N ILE A 94 -0.01 4.04 -3.88
CA ILE A 94 1.43 4.19 -3.76
C ILE A 94 1.90 5.11 -4.88
N VAL A 95 2.53 6.23 -4.53
CA VAL A 95 3.03 7.23 -5.47
C VAL A 95 4.55 7.25 -5.42
N ASP A 96 5.18 7.02 -6.57
CA ASP A 96 6.63 7.08 -6.78
C ASP A 96 7.04 8.51 -7.21
N LEU A 97 7.51 9.34 -6.28
CA LEU A 97 7.86 10.75 -6.53
C LEU A 97 9.11 10.95 -7.42
N ASP A 98 9.87 9.90 -7.70
CA ASP A 98 11.01 9.92 -8.62
C ASP A 98 10.61 9.71 -10.09
N LYS A 99 9.36 9.31 -10.37
CA LYS A 99 8.88 9.06 -11.73
C LYS A 99 7.80 10.08 -12.12
N PRO A 100 8.18 11.29 -12.54
CA PRO A 100 7.22 12.27 -13.01
C PRO A 100 6.54 11.77 -14.29
N ALA A 101 5.23 11.98 -14.39
CA ALA A 101 4.48 11.73 -15.60
C ALA A 101 4.68 12.86 -16.62
N THR A 102 4.18 12.66 -17.84
CA THR A 102 4.16 13.71 -18.88
C THR A 102 3.23 14.86 -18.48
N THR A 103 2.10 14.50 -17.84
CA THR A 103 1.13 15.42 -17.24
C THR A 103 1.56 15.81 -15.82
N ALA A 104 0.94 16.83 -15.23
CA ALA A 104 1.11 17.14 -13.81
C ALA A 104 0.79 15.90 -12.94
N GLY A 105 1.82 15.31 -12.34
CA GLY A 105 1.69 14.14 -11.47
C GLY A 105 2.88 13.18 -11.52
N PHE A 106 2.77 12.10 -10.76
CA PHE A 106 3.79 11.07 -10.61
C PHE A 106 3.20 9.69 -10.88
N ARG A 107 4.05 8.70 -11.19
CA ARG A 107 3.62 7.31 -11.32
C ARG A 107 2.98 6.85 -10.02
N ALA A 108 1.79 6.28 -10.12
CA ALA A 108 1.06 5.78 -8.98
C ALA A 108 0.47 4.40 -9.25
N ARG A 109 0.38 3.58 -8.21
CA ARG A 109 -0.29 2.28 -8.22
C ARG A 109 -1.44 2.35 -7.22
N LYS A 110 -2.66 2.21 -7.73
CA LYS A 110 -3.86 2.10 -6.91
C LYS A 110 -4.13 0.63 -6.62
N PHE A 111 -4.27 0.30 -5.35
CA PHE A 111 -4.66 -1.01 -4.83
C PHE A 111 -5.96 -0.86 -4.07
N LYS A 112 -6.90 -1.78 -4.28
CA LYS A 112 -8.00 -1.93 -3.32
C LYS A 112 -7.50 -2.81 -2.19
N VAL A 113 -7.49 -2.30 -0.96
CA VAL A 113 -6.93 -3.00 0.20
C VAL A 113 -7.98 -3.19 1.29
N ALA A 114 -7.89 -4.29 2.02
CA ALA A 114 -8.60 -4.49 3.28
C ALA A 114 -7.63 -4.20 4.43
N ILE A 115 -8.08 -3.40 5.39
CA ILE A 115 -7.29 -3.04 6.57
C ILE A 115 -7.48 -4.14 7.61
N ALA A 116 -6.43 -4.91 7.86
CA ALA A 116 -6.36 -5.84 8.99
C ALA A 116 -5.55 -5.17 10.11
N VAL A 117 -6.18 -4.92 11.26
CA VAL A 117 -5.48 -4.45 12.46
C VAL A 117 -5.12 -5.67 13.30
N ASP A 118 -3.83 -5.88 13.51
CA ASP A 118 -3.30 -7.07 14.19
C ASP A 118 -3.20 -6.83 15.70
N SER A 119 -2.68 -5.67 16.11
CA SER A 119 -2.51 -5.33 17.51
C SER A 119 -2.54 -3.83 17.78
N PHE A 120 -2.98 -3.48 18.98
CA PHE A 120 -2.81 -2.15 19.54
C PHE A 120 -1.65 -2.24 20.54
N GLU A 121 -0.44 -1.99 20.05
CA GLU A 121 0.75 -2.00 20.91
C GLU A 121 0.82 -0.72 21.74
N ALA A 122 1.47 -0.77 22.90
CA ALA A 122 1.78 0.41 23.68
C ALA A 122 3.30 0.48 23.81
N ASN A 123 3.93 1.39 23.08
CA ASN A 123 5.37 1.59 23.15
C ASN A 123 5.65 2.78 24.08
N GLU A 124 6.32 2.50 25.19
CA GLU A 124 6.89 3.52 26.09
C GLU A 124 5.89 4.58 26.62
N GLY A 125 4.61 4.20 26.78
CA GLY A 125 3.56 5.10 27.27
C GLY A 125 2.76 5.81 26.17
N GLU A 126 3.13 5.61 24.90
CA GLU A 126 2.37 6.02 23.74
C GLU A 126 1.60 4.83 23.16
N LEU A 127 0.34 5.04 22.81
CA LEU A 127 -0.48 4.02 22.17
C LEU A 127 -0.06 3.94 20.70
N GLY A 128 0.38 2.78 20.26
CA GLY A 128 0.64 2.42 18.87
C GLY A 128 -0.40 1.46 18.31
N MET A 129 -0.22 1.13 17.04
CA MET A 129 -1.00 0.14 16.33
C MET A 129 -0.16 -0.50 15.24
N ALA A 130 -0.31 -1.82 15.11
CA ALA A 130 0.30 -2.59 14.04
C ALA A 130 -0.80 -3.32 13.28
N GLY A 131 -0.61 -3.42 11.97
CA GLY A 131 -1.56 -4.07 11.09
C GLY A 131 -0.97 -4.37 9.73
N SER A 132 -1.82 -4.88 8.86
CA SER A 132 -1.48 -5.20 7.48
C SER A 132 -2.59 -4.75 6.52
N PHE A 133 -2.20 -4.15 5.41
CA PHE A 133 -3.08 -3.88 4.28
C PHE A 133 -3.03 -5.07 3.33
N ILE A 134 -4.15 -5.78 3.19
CA ILE A 134 -4.27 -6.96 2.33
C ILE A 134 -4.82 -6.51 0.98
N GLY A 135 -4.16 -6.85 -0.13
CA GLY A 135 -4.67 -6.56 -1.47
C GLY A 135 -5.93 -7.37 -1.78
N VAL A 136 -7.03 -6.69 -2.08
CA VAL A 136 -8.33 -7.28 -2.48
C VAL A 136 -8.43 -7.40 -4.00
N SER A 137 -7.76 -6.53 -4.75
CA SER A 137 -7.80 -6.50 -6.22
C SER A 137 -6.42 -6.31 -6.85
N ASP A 138 -6.37 -6.56 -8.15
CA ASP A 138 -5.19 -6.24 -8.97
C ASP A 138 -4.83 -4.75 -8.89
N PRO A 139 -3.52 -4.42 -8.90
CA PRO A 139 -3.08 -3.04 -8.96
C PRO A 139 -3.45 -2.37 -10.27
N ILE A 140 -4.02 -1.18 -10.17
CA ILE A 140 -4.27 -0.29 -11.31
C ILE A 140 -3.13 0.72 -11.36
N GLU A 141 -2.36 0.70 -12.46
CA GLU A 141 -1.34 1.71 -12.70
C GLU A 141 -1.97 3.01 -13.23
N GLY A 142 -1.52 4.13 -12.70
CA GLY A 142 -2.02 5.45 -13.06
C GLY A 142 -1.04 6.57 -12.76
N THR A 143 -1.54 7.79 -12.91
CA THR A 143 -0.83 9.02 -12.57
C THR A 143 -1.55 9.70 -11.41
N PHE A 144 -0.82 10.03 -10.34
CA PHE A 144 -1.36 10.74 -9.18
C PHE A 144 -0.76 12.13 -9.07
N ASP A 145 -1.64 13.13 -8.96
CA ASP A 145 -1.24 14.50 -8.68
C ASP A 145 -1.29 14.76 -7.18
N THR A 146 -0.11 14.98 -6.58
CA THR A 146 0.05 15.25 -5.14
C THR A 146 -0.60 16.56 -4.69
N THR A 147 -0.92 17.46 -5.63
CA THR A 147 -1.48 18.79 -5.38
C THR A 147 -3.01 18.75 -5.35
N SER A 148 -3.62 18.14 -6.38
CA SER A 148 -5.07 17.97 -6.48
C SER A 148 -5.59 16.72 -5.78
N LYS A 149 -4.70 15.85 -5.29
CA LYS A 149 -5.02 14.53 -4.72
C LYS A 149 -5.89 13.69 -5.67
N ALA A 150 -5.70 13.84 -6.97
CA ALA A 150 -6.48 13.15 -7.99
C ALA A 150 -5.67 11.99 -8.59
N PHE A 151 -6.29 10.80 -8.64
CA PHE A 151 -5.76 9.65 -9.35
C PHE A 151 -6.39 9.57 -10.74
N THR A 152 -5.55 9.39 -11.76
CA THR A 152 -5.98 9.16 -13.15
C THR A 152 -5.48 7.80 -13.60
N GLU A 153 -6.36 6.98 -14.16
CA GLU A 153 -6.00 5.66 -14.69
C GLU A 153 -5.14 5.81 -15.95
N GLY A 154 -4.06 5.04 -16.02
CA GLY A 154 -3.06 5.14 -17.09
C GLY A 154 -1.85 5.98 -16.71
N PHE A 155 -0.67 5.41 -16.92
CA PHE A 155 0.60 6.09 -16.76
C PHE A 155 1.28 6.25 -18.13
N THR A 156 1.40 7.50 -18.58
CA THR A 156 2.26 7.86 -19.71
C THR A 156 3.54 8.45 -19.17
N ALA A 157 4.57 7.59 -19.14
CA ALA A 157 5.92 8.01 -18.79
C ALA A 157 6.33 9.20 -19.65
N LYS A 158 6.89 10.23 -19.03
CA LYS A 158 7.51 11.33 -19.76
C LYS A 158 8.64 10.73 -20.58
N SER A 159 8.48 10.71 -21.91
CA SER A 159 9.61 10.39 -22.79
C SER A 159 10.68 11.42 -22.52
N VAL A 160 11.82 10.95 -22.02
CA VAL A 160 13.07 11.70 -22.08
C VAL A 160 13.53 11.73 -23.54
#